data_AF-A0A1S1Y150-F1
#
_entry.id   AF-A0A1S1Y150-F1
#
_cell.length_a   1.000
_cell.length_b   1.000
_cell.length_c   1.000
_cell.angle_alpha   90.00
_cell.angle_beta   90.00
_cell.angle_gamma   90.00
#
_symmetry.space_group_name_H-M   'P 1'
#
loop_
_entity.id
_entity.type
_entity.pdbx_description
1 polymer ?
#
loop_
_entity_poly.entity_id
_entity_poly.type
_entity_poly.pdbx_seq_one_letter_code
_entity_poly.pdbx_strand_id
1 'polypeptide(L)'
;MLEFLALLKRPHKIENEYRVWEEGSHPRRIESETARRRKPVYIHLDPAKRGYVGLPEHWRYSGSRHYAGAEGLIEAVKDWREFGKLALPDLVRKAAYIGLAKT
;
A
#
# COMPACT_ATOMS: atom_id res chain seq x y z
N MET A 1 15.08 -5.52 19.72
CA MET A 1 14.18 -5.41 18.53
C MET A 1 12.91 -6.23 18.70
N LEU A 2 13.01 -7.55 18.95
CA LEU A 2 11.84 -8.41 19.16
C LEU A 2 10.99 -7.99 20.38
N GLU A 3 11.61 -7.49 21.44
CA GLU A 3 10.92 -6.96 22.63
C GLU A 3 9.90 -5.85 22.30
N PHE A 4 10.21 -4.96 21.35
CA PHE A 4 9.27 -3.91 20.92
C PHE A 4 8.05 -4.50 20.21
N LEU A 5 8.26 -5.51 19.37
CA LEU A 5 7.18 -6.18 18.64
C LEU A 5 6.28 -7.00 19.58
N ALA A 6 6.82 -7.50 20.69
CA ALA A 6 6.04 -8.14 21.75
C ALA A 6 5.26 -7.10 22.58
N LEU A 7 5.86 -5.95 22.87
CA LEU A 7 5.26 -4.89 23.70
C LEU A 7 4.08 -4.17 23.02
N LEU A 8 4.13 -3.96 21.71
CA LEU A 8 3.08 -3.26 20.96
C LEU A 8 1.88 -4.14 20.57
N LYS A 9 1.98 -5.46 20.82
CA LYS A 9 0.94 -6.44 20.53
C LYS A 9 -0.25 -6.26 21.49
N ARG A 10 -1.49 -6.34 21.00
CA ARG A 10 -2.66 -6.23 21.88
C ARG A 10 -2.82 -7.49 22.76
N PRO A 11 -3.19 -7.36 24.05
CA PRO A 11 -3.22 -8.48 24.99
C PRO A 11 -4.12 -9.66 24.59
N HIS A 12 -5.22 -9.39 23.87
CA HIS A 12 -6.23 -10.39 23.51
C HIS A 12 -5.90 -11.21 22.26
N LYS A 13 -4.71 -11.04 21.64
CA LYS A 13 -4.28 -11.79 20.46
C LYS A 13 -3.24 -12.85 20.84
N ILE A 14 -3.67 -14.03 21.26
CA ILE A 14 -2.77 -15.04 21.86
C ILE A 14 -2.01 -15.91 20.85
N GLU A 15 -2.40 -15.93 19.58
CA GLU A 15 -1.91 -16.90 18.58
C GLU A 15 -0.44 -16.73 18.16
N ASN A 16 0.14 -15.53 18.31
CA ASN A 16 1.53 -15.25 17.88
C ASN A 16 2.26 -14.44 18.95
N GLU A 17 3.52 -14.75 19.23
CA GLU A 17 4.34 -14.05 20.24
C GLU A 17 4.73 -12.63 19.80
N TYR A 18 5.06 -12.45 18.52
CA TYR A 18 5.48 -11.17 17.93
C TYR A 18 4.55 -10.75 16.79
N ARG A 19 4.44 -9.43 16.56
CA ARG A 19 3.69 -8.91 15.41
C ARG A 19 4.37 -7.69 14.80
N VAL A 20 4.47 -7.69 13.48
CA VAL A 20 5.05 -6.58 12.69
C VAL A 20 3.98 -5.57 12.27
N TRP A 21 2.77 -6.03 11.96
CA TRP A 21 1.67 -5.17 11.54
C TRP A 21 0.96 -4.54 12.75
N GLU A 22 0.76 -3.23 12.72
CA GLU A 22 -0.11 -2.55 13.68
C GLU A 22 -1.53 -3.12 13.61
N GLU A 23 -2.17 -3.26 14.77
CA GLU A 23 -3.52 -3.80 14.84
C GLU A 23 -4.56 -2.74 14.48
N GLY A 24 -5.21 -2.92 13.33
CA GLY A 24 -6.26 -2.06 12.81
C GLY A 24 -6.01 -1.68 11.36
N SER A 25 -6.91 -0.90 10.78
CA SER A 25 -6.70 -0.25 9.49
C SER A 25 -7.36 1.12 9.52
N HIS A 26 -6.86 2.04 8.68
CA HIS A 26 -7.42 3.39 8.58
C HIS A 26 -8.02 3.65 7.19
N PRO A 27 -9.06 2.92 6.78
CA PRO A 27 -9.73 3.18 5.51
C PRO A 27 -10.39 4.56 5.56
N ARG A 28 -10.12 5.38 4.54
CA ARG A 28 -10.84 6.64 4.34
C ARG A 28 -11.55 6.61 3.01
N ARG A 29 -12.86 6.82 3.05
CA ARG A 29 -13.67 6.99 1.85
C ARG A 29 -13.22 8.26 1.11
N ILE A 30 -13.13 8.16 -0.22
CA ILE A 30 -12.86 9.31 -1.09
C ILE A 30 -14.23 9.79 -1.60
N GLU A 31 -14.68 10.93 -1.09
CA GLU A 31 -16.05 11.43 -1.33
C GLU A 31 -16.15 12.53 -2.39
N SER A 32 -15.00 13.04 -2.88
CA SER A 32 -14.98 14.07 -3.91
C SER A 32 -13.88 13.84 -4.94
N GLU A 33 -14.11 14.35 -6.15
CA GLU A 33 -13.12 14.32 -7.23
C GLU A 33 -11.84 15.09 -6.84
N THR A 34 -12.00 16.21 -6.13
CA THR A 34 -10.86 16.97 -5.61
C THR A 34 -10.03 16.14 -4.64
N ALA A 35 -10.66 15.40 -3.73
CA ALA A 35 -9.96 14.50 -2.81
C ALA A 35 -9.27 13.36 -3.59
N ARG A 36 -9.95 12.78 -4.58
CA ARG A 36 -9.41 11.74 -5.45
C ARG A 36 -8.12 12.18 -6.14
N ARG A 37 -8.08 13.39 -6.72
CA ARG A 37 -6.89 13.93 -7.40
C ARG A 37 -5.75 14.25 -6.46
N ARG A 38 -6.03 14.70 -5.23
CA ARG A 38 -5.01 15.06 -4.25
C ARG A 38 -4.32 13.86 -3.61
N LYS A 39 -5.02 12.72 -3.48
CA LYS A 39 -4.50 11.54 -2.77
C LYS A 39 -3.24 10.94 -3.40
N PRO A 40 -3.17 10.68 -4.71
CA PRO A 40 -1.94 10.19 -5.35
C PRO A 40 -0.75 11.13 -5.14
N VAL A 41 -0.96 12.44 -5.28
CA VAL A 41 0.08 13.45 -5.07
C VAL A 41 0.63 13.37 -3.64
N TYR A 42 -0.25 13.29 -2.64
CA TYR A 42 0.15 13.12 -1.25
C TYR A 42 0.99 11.86 -1.03
N ILE A 43 0.56 10.72 -1.59
CA ILE A 43 1.24 9.43 -1.42
C ILE A 43 2.63 9.45 -2.07
N HIS A 44 2.79 10.05 -3.25
CA HIS A 44 4.09 10.14 -3.93
C HIS A 44 5.05 11.09 -3.22
N LEU A 45 4.55 12.14 -2.58
CA LEU A 45 5.38 13.09 -1.84
C LEU A 45 5.84 12.60 -0.46
N ASP A 46 5.15 11.63 0.16
CA ASP A 46 5.44 11.20 1.54
C ASP A 46 6.91 10.76 1.76
N PRO A 47 7.54 9.94 0.87
CA PRO A 47 8.94 9.56 1.05
C PRO A 47 9.91 10.75 1.01
N ALA A 48 9.64 11.74 0.16
CA ALA A 48 10.48 12.93 0.04
C ALA A 48 10.28 13.86 1.26
N LYS A 49 9.03 14.06 1.69
CA LYS A 49 8.70 14.87 2.88
C LYS A 49 9.29 14.29 4.17
N ARG A 50 9.40 12.96 4.27
CA ARG A 50 10.07 12.28 5.38
C ARG A 50 11.59 12.28 5.30
N GLY A 51 12.16 12.78 4.19
CA GLY A 51 13.61 12.87 3.98
C GLY A 51 14.27 11.56 3.55
N TYR A 52 13.51 10.53 3.16
CA TYR A 52 14.09 9.27 2.72
C TYR A 52 14.74 9.35 1.33
N VAL A 53 14.21 10.24 0.48
CA VAL A 53 14.69 10.47 -0.89
C VAL A 53 14.61 11.96 -1.23
N GLY A 54 15.48 12.42 -2.14
CA GLY A 54 15.44 13.82 -2.60
C GLY A 54 14.26 14.15 -3.53
N LEU A 55 13.74 13.15 -4.26
CA LEU A 55 12.61 13.32 -5.20
C LEU A 55 11.64 12.13 -5.10
N PRO A 56 10.33 12.33 -5.31
CA PRO A 56 9.34 11.24 -5.34
C PRO A 56 9.69 10.07 -6.26
N GLU A 57 10.23 10.37 -7.44
CA GLU A 57 10.59 9.40 -8.49
C GLU A 57 11.75 8.49 -8.10
N HIS A 58 12.52 8.86 -7.07
CA HIS A 58 13.59 8.02 -6.54
C HIS A 58 13.03 6.90 -5.65
N TRP A 59 11.78 7.01 -5.17
CA TRP A 59 11.13 5.95 -4.43
C TRP A 59 10.62 4.84 -5.37
N ARG A 60 11.49 3.86 -5.65
CA ARG A 60 11.28 2.80 -6.66
C ARG A 60 9.99 1.98 -6.48
N TYR A 61 9.55 1.80 -5.24
CA TYR A 61 8.34 1.03 -4.90
C TYR A 61 7.09 1.92 -4.81
N SER A 62 7.06 3.02 -5.56
CA SER A 62 5.87 3.84 -5.75
C SER A 62 5.53 3.97 -7.24
N GLY A 63 4.28 4.34 -7.52
CA GLY A 63 3.84 4.69 -8.86
C GLY A 63 4.37 6.05 -9.39
N SER A 64 5.18 6.80 -8.63
CA SER A 64 5.54 8.19 -8.99
C SER A 64 6.18 8.29 -10.37
N ARG A 65 7.08 7.34 -10.71
CA ARG A 65 7.72 7.27 -12.03
C ARG A 65 6.72 7.10 -13.17
N HIS A 66 5.71 6.25 -13.00
CA HIS A 66 4.67 6.06 -14.02
C HIS A 66 3.86 7.34 -14.27
N TYR A 67 3.57 8.11 -13.21
CA TYR A 67 2.90 9.41 -13.34
C TYR A 67 3.78 10.45 -14.04
N ALA A 68 5.10 10.35 -13.88
CA ALA A 68 6.09 11.15 -14.61
C ALA A 68 6.36 10.65 -16.04
N GLY A 69 5.68 9.59 -16.52
CA GLY A 69 5.91 8.99 -17.83
C GLY A 69 7.21 8.17 -17.93
N ALA A 70 7.89 7.93 -16.81
CA ALA A 70 9.08 7.10 -16.73
C ALA A 70 8.75 5.64 -16.40
N GLU A 71 9.66 4.74 -16.73
CA GLU A 71 9.57 3.34 -16.38
C GLU A 71 9.75 3.14 -14.86
N GLY A 72 8.77 2.48 -14.24
CA GLY A 72 8.81 2.06 -12.84
C GLY A 72 9.34 0.64 -12.68
N LEU A 73 9.71 0.28 -11.45
CA LEU A 73 10.27 -1.04 -11.14
C LEU A 73 9.23 -2.17 -11.28
N ILE A 74 7.96 -1.86 -11.04
CA ILE A 74 6.84 -2.82 -11.09
C ILE A 74 5.87 -2.32 -12.15
N GLU A 75 5.46 -3.20 -13.07
CA GLU A 75 4.50 -2.83 -14.11
C GLU A 75 3.19 -2.32 -13.52
N ALA A 76 2.70 -1.19 -14.05
CA ALA A 76 1.44 -0.61 -13.63
C ALA A 76 0.29 -1.04 -14.55
N VAL A 77 -0.70 -1.71 -13.95
CA VAL A 77 -1.98 -2.01 -14.58
C VAL A 77 -2.83 -0.75 -14.58
N LYS A 78 -3.13 -0.21 -15.75
CA LYS A 78 -3.85 1.07 -15.89
C LYS A 78 -5.37 0.91 -15.94
N ASP A 79 -5.86 -0.28 -16.30
CA ASP A 79 -7.28 -0.61 -16.31
C ASP A 79 -7.55 -1.73 -15.30
N TRP A 80 -8.38 -1.43 -14.30
CA TRP A 80 -8.75 -2.36 -13.25
C TRP A 80 -9.51 -3.59 -13.78
N ARG A 81 -10.11 -3.52 -14.97
CA ARG A 81 -10.77 -4.65 -15.64
C ARG A 81 -9.77 -5.70 -16.14
N GLU A 82 -8.53 -5.30 -16.39
CA GLU A 82 -7.46 -6.18 -16.84
C GLU A 82 -6.82 -6.93 -15.67
N PHE A 83 -7.15 -6.58 -14.42
CA PHE A 83 -6.58 -7.20 -13.22
C PHE A 83 -6.82 -8.72 -13.17
N GLY A 84 -7.98 -9.19 -13.62
CA GLY A 84 -8.33 -10.62 -13.67
C GLY A 84 -7.60 -11.41 -14.77
N LYS A 85 -6.98 -10.72 -15.73
CA LYS A 85 -6.26 -11.34 -16.87
C LYS A 85 -4.77 -11.51 -16.60
N LEU A 86 -4.24 -10.88 -15.56
CA LEU A 86 -2.87 -11.09 -15.13
C LEU A 86 -2.74 -12.51 -14.58
N ALA A 87 -1.78 -13.27 -15.13
CA ALA A 87 -1.34 -14.53 -14.55
C ALA A 87 -0.56 -14.25 -13.26
N LEU A 88 -1.24 -13.73 -12.24
CA LEU A 88 -0.68 -13.50 -10.93
C LEU A 88 -0.56 -14.85 -10.22
N PRO A 89 0.58 -15.12 -9.54
CA PRO A 89 0.71 -16.29 -8.68
C PRO A 89 -0.45 -16.37 -7.68
N ASP A 90 -0.95 -17.57 -7.40
CA ASP A 90 -2.14 -17.78 -6.56
C ASP A 90 -2.11 -17.08 -5.19
N LEU A 91 -0.90 -16.86 -4.65
CA LEU A 91 -0.67 -16.12 -3.43
C LEU A 91 -1.17 -14.66 -3.49
N VAL A 92 -1.03 -14.00 -4.65
CA VAL A 92 -1.46 -12.61 -4.87
C VAL A 92 -2.98 -12.55 -5.05
N ARG A 93 -3.59 -13.58 -5.68
CA ARG A 93 -5.04 -13.69 -5.85
C ARG A 93 -5.76 -13.81 -4.49
N LYS A 94 -5.22 -14.59 -3.56
CA LYS A 94 -5.77 -14.72 -2.19
C LYS A 94 -5.74 -13.41 -1.42
N ALA A 95 -4.67 -12.62 -1.54
CA ALA A 95 -4.55 -11.34 -0.84
C ALA A 95 -5.52 -10.26 -1.39
N ALA A 96 -5.77 -10.25 -2.70
CA ALA A 96 -6.71 -9.32 -3.33
C ALA A 96 -8.19 -9.57 -2.91
N TYR A 97 -8.55 -10.83 -2.64
CA TYR A 97 -9.94 -11.21 -2.31
C TYR A 97 -10.36 -10.85 -0.88
N ILE A 98 -9.41 -10.75 0.05
CA ILE A 98 -9.69 -10.46 1.47
C ILE A 98 -10.29 -9.04 1.66
N GLY A 99 -10.08 -8.12 0.72
CA GLY A 99 -10.64 -6.77 0.75
C GLY A 99 -12.08 -6.63 0.20
N LEU A 100 -12.63 -7.65 -0.46
CA LEU A 100 -13.96 -7.60 -1.10
C LEU A 100 -15.05 -8.38 -0.34
N ALA A 101 -14.68 -9.20 0.64
CA ALA A 101 -15.61 -10.09 1.36
C ALA A 101 -16.15 -9.51 2.69
N LYS A 102 -16.05 -8.20 2.92
CA LYS A 102 -16.64 -7.53 4.09
C LYS A 102 -17.38 -6.24 3.69
N THR A 103 -18.50 -6.44 3.02
CA THR A 103 -19.64 -5.52 2.97
C THR A 103 -20.89 -6.34 3.19
#